data_AF-A0A8D8P136-F1
#
_entry.id   AF-A0A8D8P136-F1
#
_cell.length_a   1.000
_cell.length_b   1.000
_cell.length_c   1.000
_cell.angle_alpha   90.00
_cell.angle_beta   90.00
_cell.angle_gamma   90.00
#
_symmetry.space_group_name_H-M   'P 1'
#
loop_
_entity.id
_entity.type
_entity.pdbx_description
1 polymer ?
#
loop_
_entity_poly.entity_id
_entity_poly.type
_entity_poly.pdbx_seq_one_letter_code
_entity_poly.pdbx_strand_id
1 'polypeptide(L)'
;MDVAKLFADLESNNMTLVDDAKKRFSELFGNTRESWLPHSMMDYFGQTSSVRIVDILVKVQPPHDKFILDKLAEWIRSGGNKMLALTLFGHIIQKRPTWLHKVGNHLLVKEVLKLSKLEKEIIPLINAVLCIIDLLPVIPVVMGGFVHDLFEIFNYLATFDRNTSVSLPEDQLIHLQFGLYELFNRLYGMYPCNFVTFFEARVSGRQTGRVSAHGEAAVGHGQDSSAVGFVGRGERDEFAALAEHGTARCGERV
;
A
#
# COMPACT_ATOMS: atom_id res chain seq x y z
N MET A 1 33.86 18.16 -2.95
CA MET A 1 33.16 17.46 -4.04
C MET A 1 31.82 18.14 -4.21
N ASP A 2 31.52 18.68 -5.39
CA ASP A 2 30.27 19.41 -5.61
C ASP A 2 29.15 18.41 -5.92
N VAL A 3 28.35 18.08 -4.90
CA VAL A 3 27.21 17.17 -5.03
C VAL A 3 26.17 17.72 -6.00
N ALA A 4 26.02 19.05 -6.09
CA ALA A 4 25.10 19.68 -7.03
C ALA A 4 25.53 19.44 -8.49
N LYS A 5 26.84 19.50 -8.76
CA LYS A 5 27.38 19.11 -10.07
C LYS A 5 27.10 17.65 -10.41
N LEU A 6 27.24 16.72 -9.46
CA LEU A 6 26.94 15.31 -9.70
C LEU A 6 25.47 15.07 -10.03
N PHE A 7 24.57 15.80 -9.38
CA PHE A 7 23.16 15.78 -9.73
C PHE A 7 22.91 16.31 -11.15
N ALA A 8 23.56 17.41 -11.54
CA ALA A 8 23.46 17.91 -12.92
C ALA A 8 24.03 16.92 -13.95
N ASP A 9 25.14 16.26 -13.64
CA ASP A 9 25.74 15.21 -14.47
C ASP A 9 24.79 14.00 -14.60
N LEU A 10 24.05 13.64 -13.53
CA LEU A 10 23.04 12.58 -13.55
C LEU A 10 21.86 12.90 -14.47
N GLU A 11 21.50 14.16 -14.69
CA GLU A 11 20.40 14.56 -15.58
C GLU A 11 20.86 14.85 -17.01
N SER A 12 22.16 14.70 -17.31
CA SER A 12 22.71 14.89 -18.64
C SER A 12 22.15 13.88 -19.66
N ASN A 13 22.11 14.27 -20.93
CA ASN A 13 21.82 13.37 -22.04
C ASN A 13 23.02 12.48 -22.44
N ASN A 14 24.20 12.74 -21.86
CA ASN A 14 25.40 11.93 -22.11
C ASN A 14 25.45 10.74 -21.14
N MET A 15 25.21 9.53 -21.65
CA MET A 15 25.18 8.31 -20.84
C MET A 15 26.49 8.04 -20.09
N THR A 16 27.64 8.40 -20.67
CA THR A 16 28.95 8.25 -20.02
C THR A 16 29.04 9.13 -18.78
N LEU A 17 28.55 10.37 -18.84
CA LEU A 17 28.50 11.26 -17.67
C LEU A 17 27.55 10.73 -16.59
N VAL A 18 26.41 10.17 -16.99
CA VAL A 18 25.45 9.56 -16.07
C VAL A 18 26.06 8.35 -15.35
N ASP A 19 26.75 7.48 -16.07
CA ASP A 19 27.40 6.30 -15.49
C ASP A 19 28.57 6.68 -14.56
N ASP A 20 29.36 7.68 -14.94
CA ASP A 20 30.42 8.20 -14.09
C ASP A 20 29.86 8.88 -12.84
N ALA A 21 28.75 9.61 -12.95
CA ALA A 21 28.05 10.18 -11.80
C ALA A 21 27.50 9.08 -10.88
N LYS A 22 26.88 8.02 -11.43
CA LYS A 22 26.41 6.85 -10.65
C LYS A 22 27.55 6.17 -9.89
N LYS A 23 28.72 5.99 -10.50
CA LYS A 23 29.92 5.44 -9.84
C LYS A 23 30.38 6.35 -8.70
N ARG A 24 30.48 7.66 -8.94
CA ARG A 24 30.87 8.63 -7.91
C ARG A 24 29.89 8.68 -6.74
N PHE A 25 28.59 8.57 -6.99
CA PHE A 25 27.61 8.44 -5.91
C PHE A 25 27.81 7.15 -5.12
N SER A 26 28.10 6.03 -5.80
CA SER A 26 28.40 4.76 -5.13
C SER A 26 29.63 4.86 -4.23
N GLU A 27 30.68 5.54 -4.69
CA GLU A 27 31.87 5.85 -3.87
C GLU A 27 31.54 6.77 -2.69
N LEU A 28 30.72 7.80 -2.90
CA LEU A 28 30.26 8.69 -1.83
C LEU A 28 29.47 7.95 -0.75
N PHE A 29 28.58 7.03 -1.12
CA PHE A 29 27.89 6.15 -0.18
C PHE A 29 28.84 5.17 0.52
N GLY A 30 29.93 4.77 -0.12
CA GLY A 30 30.97 3.95 0.51
C GLY A 30 31.75 4.70 1.59
N ASN A 31 31.97 6.00 1.38
CA ASN A 31 32.78 6.86 2.26
C ASN A 31 31.95 7.60 3.32
N THR A 32 30.65 7.74 3.12
CA THR A 32 29.72 8.43 4.02
C THR A 32 28.83 7.40 4.72
N ARG A 33 28.57 7.56 6.01
CA ARG A 33 27.62 6.72 6.76
C ARG A 33 26.47 7.51 7.39
N GLU A 34 26.32 8.75 6.94
CA GLU A 34 25.41 9.75 7.48
C GLU A 34 24.12 9.84 6.65
N SER A 35 23.05 10.34 7.26
CA SER A 35 21.74 10.42 6.63
C SER A 35 21.62 11.53 5.59
N TRP A 36 22.49 12.54 5.61
CA TRP A 36 22.39 13.68 4.70
C TRP A 36 22.44 13.26 3.22
N LEU A 37 23.27 12.28 2.85
CA LEU A 37 23.43 11.86 1.46
C LEU A 37 22.17 11.20 0.89
N PRO A 38 21.62 10.11 1.47
CA PRO A 38 20.35 9.57 1.00
C PRO A 38 19.22 10.60 1.10
N HIS A 39 19.21 11.45 2.13
CA HIS A 39 18.21 12.50 2.26
C HIS A 39 18.28 13.51 1.12
N SER A 40 19.47 13.99 0.74
CA SER A 40 19.65 14.92 -0.38
C SER A 40 19.24 14.29 -1.70
N MET A 41 19.52 13.00 -1.91
CA MET A 41 19.03 12.29 -3.10
C MET A 41 17.51 12.22 -3.14
N MET A 42 16.87 11.91 -2.01
CA MET A 42 15.41 11.90 -1.91
C MET A 42 14.83 13.30 -2.15
N ASP A 43 15.43 14.36 -1.61
CA ASP A 43 14.98 15.74 -1.86
C ASP A 43 15.14 16.13 -3.33
N TYR A 44 16.23 15.71 -3.97
CA TYR A 44 16.44 15.91 -5.40
C TYR A 44 15.39 15.16 -6.25
N PHE A 45 15.05 13.93 -5.86
CA PHE A 45 13.92 13.21 -6.46
C PHE A 45 12.60 13.98 -6.28
N GLY A 46 12.38 14.57 -5.11
CA GLY A 46 11.21 15.43 -4.86
C GLY A 46 11.08 16.62 -5.80
N GLN A 47 12.21 17.18 -6.24
CA GLN A 47 12.24 18.33 -7.13
C GLN A 47 12.16 17.95 -8.62
N THR A 48 12.66 16.77 -9.00
CA THR A 48 12.87 16.40 -10.41
C THR A 48 12.08 15.18 -10.88
N SER A 49 11.57 14.36 -9.96
CA SER A 49 11.01 13.03 -10.25
C SER A 49 11.95 12.11 -11.04
N SER A 50 13.27 12.29 -10.92
CA SER A 50 14.26 11.55 -11.70
C SER A 50 14.36 10.08 -11.30
N VAL A 51 14.03 9.18 -12.22
CA VAL A 51 14.16 7.72 -12.02
C VAL A 51 15.64 7.29 -11.86
N ARG A 52 16.59 8.09 -12.36
CA ARG A 52 18.04 7.81 -12.24
C ARG A 52 18.49 7.87 -10.78
N ILE A 53 17.85 8.70 -9.97
CA ILE A 53 18.06 8.75 -8.52
C ILE A 53 17.59 7.44 -7.87
N VAL A 54 16.43 6.94 -8.28
CA VAL A 54 15.89 5.67 -7.77
C VAL A 54 16.87 4.53 -8.03
N ASP A 55 17.46 4.46 -9.23
CA ASP A 55 18.45 3.43 -9.59
C ASP A 55 19.69 3.41 -8.68
N ILE A 56 20.01 4.54 -8.04
CA ILE A 56 21.09 4.64 -7.07
C ILE A 56 20.58 4.27 -5.68
N LEU A 57 19.45 4.84 -5.25
CA LEU A 57 18.85 4.57 -3.93
C LEU A 57 18.59 3.07 -3.71
N VAL A 58 18.19 2.33 -4.73
CA VAL A 58 17.94 0.87 -4.62
C VAL A 58 19.23 0.06 -4.44
N LYS A 59 20.41 0.61 -4.75
CA LYS A 59 21.70 -0.10 -4.67
C LYS A 59 22.49 0.19 -3.38
N VAL A 60 21.99 1.09 -2.54
CA VAL A 60 22.71 1.50 -1.32
C VAL A 60 22.90 0.32 -0.36
N GLN A 61 23.96 0.41 0.43
CA GLN A 61 24.27 -0.54 1.49
C GLN A 61 23.97 0.05 2.88
N PRO A 62 23.83 -0.78 3.92
CA PRO A 62 23.65 -0.30 5.29
C PRO A 62 24.76 0.68 5.71
N PRO A 63 24.43 1.78 6.42
CA PRO A 63 23.14 2.04 7.09
C PRO A 63 22.10 2.84 6.27
N HIS A 64 22.37 3.14 5.00
CA HIS A 64 21.57 4.10 4.22
C HIS A 64 20.15 3.64 3.90
N ASP A 65 19.94 2.32 3.80
CA ASP A 65 18.62 1.71 3.65
C ASP A 65 17.68 2.15 4.77
N LYS A 66 18.17 2.17 6.02
CA LYS A 66 17.39 2.64 7.17
C LYS A 66 17.02 4.12 7.03
N PHE A 67 17.97 4.98 6.65
CA PHE A 67 17.69 6.42 6.49
C PHE A 67 16.65 6.70 5.40
N ILE A 68 16.67 5.93 4.30
CA ILE A 68 15.64 6.02 3.25
C ILE A 68 14.27 5.65 3.82
N LEU A 69 14.17 4.53 4.55
CA LEU A 69 12.92 4.08 5.14
C LEU A 69 12.40 5.04 6.21
N ASP A 70 13.28 5.59 7.06
CA ASP A 70 12.95 6.59 8.08
C ASP A 70 12.34 7.85 7.44
N LYS A 71 13.00 8.39 6.39
CA LYS A 71 12.53 9.60 5.70
C LYS A 71 11.23 9.38 4.91
N LEU A 72 11.04 8.21 4.30
CA LEU A 72 9.75 7.85 3.67
C LEU A 72 8.61 7.85 4.70
N ALA A 73 8.87 7.27 5.88
CA ALA A 73 7.86 7.22 6.93
C ALA A 73 7.55 8.62 7.49
N GLU A 74 8.56 9.48 7.62
CA GLU A 74 8.38 10.88 8.00
C GLU A 74 7.50 11.63 6.99
N TRP A 75 7.77 11.48 5.69
CA TRP A 75 6.97 12.13 4.63
C TRP A 75 5.51 11.65 4.59
N ILE A 76 5.26 10.37 4.87
CA ILE A 76 3.89 9.85 5.02
C ILE A 76 3.22 10.45 6.25
N ARG A 77 3.91 10.43 7.40
CA ARG A 77 3.37 10.91 8.67
C ARG A 77 3.04 12.40 8.66
N SER A 78 3.87 13.22 8.01
CA SER A 78 3.68 14.66 7.95
C SER A 78 2.50 15.08 7.04
N GLY A 79 2.02 14.17 6.19
CA GLY A 79 0.88 14.40 5.29
C GLY A 79 1.22 15.25 4.05
N GLY A 80 2.06 16.28 4.19
CA GLY A 80 2.40 17.20 3.09
C GLY A 80 3.16 16.55 1.93
N ASN A 81 3.99 15.55 2.21
CA ASN A 81 4.81 14.85 1.21
C ASN A 81 4.37 13.40 0.98
N LYS A 82 3.17 13.01 1.44
CA LYS A 82 2.68 11.63 1.39
C LYS A 82 2.69 11.06 -0.03
N MET A 83 2.25 11.83 -1.03
CA MET A 83 2.22 11.39 -2.42
C MET A 83 3.62 11.17 -2.97
N LEU A 84 4.56 12.08 -2.69
CA LEU A 84 5.95 11.93 -3.09
C LEU A 84 6.59 10.67 -2.47
N ALA A 85 6.31 10.43 -1.19
CA ALA A 85 6.78 9.24 -0.49
C ALA A 85 6.23 7.95 -1.11
N LEU A 86 4.92 7.91 -1.40
CA LEU A 86 4.29 6.75 -2.02
C LEU A 86 4.83 6.49 -3.43
N THR A 87 5.02 7.53 -4.24
CA THR A 87 5.60 7.41 -5.59
C THR A 87 7.02 6.87 -5.53
N LEU A 88 7.89 7.45 -4.68
CA LEU A 88 9.26 6.97 -4.52
C LEU A 88 9.28 5.53 -3.99
N PHE A 89 8.46 5.24 -3.00
CA PHE A 89 8.40 3.92 -2.38
C PHE A 89 7.88 2.86 -3.37
N GLY A 90 6.86 3.17 -4.17
CA GLY A 90 6.39 2.31 -5.25
C GLY A 90 7.50 1.97 -6.24
N HIS A 91 8.27 2.96 -6.70
CA HIS A 91 9.42 2.69 -7.58
C HIS A 91 10.48 1.81 -6.92
N ILE A 92 10.77 2.01 -5.63
CA ILE A 92 11.69 1.17 -4.85
C ILE A 92 11.17 -0.27 -4.76
N ILE A 93 9.88 -0.46 -4.45
CA ILE A 93 9.25 -1.78 -4.33
C ILE A 93 9.32 -2.53 -5.66
N GLN A 94 9.05 -1.86 -6.78
CA GLN A 94 9.09 -2.43 -8.13
C GLN A 94 10.51 -2.88 -8.52
N LYS A 95 11.55 -2.16 -8.09
CA LYS A 95 12.95 -2.51 -8.34
C LYS A 95 13.48 -3.63 -7.44
N ARG A 96 12.74 -4.01 -6.39
CA ARG A 96 13.04 -5.14 -5.48
C ARG A 96 14.50 -5.12 -4.95
N PRO A 97 14.97 -4.03 -4.31
CA PRO A 97 16.33 -4.00 -3.79
C PRO A 97 16.57 -5.08 -2.74
N THR A 98 17.82 -5.50 -2.58
CA THR A 98 18.21 -6.57 -1.65
C THR A 98 17.86 -6.26 -0.21
N TRP A 99 17.76 -4.99 0.17
CA TRP A 99 17.38 -4.53 1.51
C TRP A 99 15.87 -4.33 1.69
N LEU A 100 15.03 -4.49 0.65
CA LEU A 100 13.58 -4.23 0.72
C LEU A 100 12.89 -5.02 1.83
N HIS A 101 13.27 -6.29 2.02
CA HIS A 101 12.70 -7.17 3.04
C HIS A 101 12.79 -6.59 4.47
N LYS A 102 13.75 -5.71 4.74
CA LYS A 102 13.91 -5.05 6.05
C LYS A 102 12.76 -4.13 6.41
N VAL A 103 11.97 -3.69 5.41
CA VAL A 103 10.78 -2.87 5.63
C VAL A 103 9.76 -3.57 6.54
N GLY A 104 9.74 -4.91 6.57
CA GLY A 104 8.83 -5.67 7.44
C GLY A 104 9.06 -5.41 8.94
N ASN A 105 10.27 -5.08 9.35
CA ASN A 105 10.57 -4.70 10.74
C ASN A 105 10.58 -3.19 10.95
N HIS A 106 10.30 -2.41 9.90
CA HIS A 106 10.31 -0.96 9.91
C HIS A 106 8.91 -0.39 10.17
N LEU A 107 8.83 0.78 10.79
CA LEU A 107 7.55 1.44 11.08
C LEU A 107 6.82 1.92 9.82
N LEU A 108 7.52 2.02 8.68
CA LEU A 108 6.96 2.47 7.39
C LEU A 108 5.73 1.65 6.99
N VAL A 109 5.75 0.32 7.18
CA VAL A 109 4.58 -0.53 6.86
C VAL A 109 3.36 -0.09 7.66
N LYS A 110 3.53 0.20 8.95
CA LYS A 110 2.44 0.68 9.82
C LYS A 110 1.94 2.05 9.39
N GLU A 111 2.82 2.96 8.98
CA GLU A 111 2.42 4.28 8.49
C GLU A 111 1.63 4.18 7.17
N VAL A 112 2.04 3.31 6.24
CA VAL A 112 1.29 3.07 4.99
C VAL A 112 -0.08 2.44 5.28
N LEU A 113 -0.14 1.40 6.13
CA LEU A 113 -1.42 0.79 6.54
C LEU A 113 -2.35 1.81 7.19
N LYS A 114 -1.81 2.65 8.09
CA LYS A 114 -2.57 3.72 8.74
C LYS A 114 -3.08 4.75 7.73
N LEU A 115 -2.23 5.16 6.79
CA LEU A 115 -2.61 6.07 5.71
C LEU A 115 -3.78 5.49 4.91
N SER A 116 -3.70 4.24 4.49
CA SER A 116 -4.74 3.56 3.70
C SER A 116 -6.10 3.42 4.41
N LYS A 117 -6.15 3.56 5.75
CA LYS A 117 -7.41 3.53 6.52
C LYS A 117 -8.05 4.90 6.74
N LEU A 118 -7.27 5.99 6.58
CA LEU A 118 -7.67 7.34 6.95
C LEU A 118 -7.68 8.32 5.77
N GLU A 119 -7.03 7.96 4.66
CA GLU A 119 -6.83 8.83 3.52
C GLU A 119 -8.14 9.08 2.76
N LYS A 120 -8.45 10.35 2.54
CA LYS A 120 -9.68 10.81 1.90
C LYS A 120 -9.48 11.16 0.43
N GLU A 121 -8.24 11.31 -0.02
CA GLU A 121 -7.91 11.56 -1.41
C GLU A 121 -7.69 10.23 -2.13
N ILE A 122 -8.38 10.01 -3.25
CA ILE A 122 -8.34 8.74 -3.98
C ILE A 122 -6.93 8.43 -4.49
N ILE A 123 -6.23 9.40 -5.07
CA ILE A 123 -4.92 9.15 -5.68
C ILE A 123 -3.89 8.68 -4.64
N PRO A 124 -3.67 9.37 -3.50
CA PRO A 124 -2.81 8.85 -2.44
C PRO A 124 -3.30 7.53 -1.84
N LEU A 125 -4.61 7.35 -1.67
CA LEU A 125 -5.18 6.10 -1.15
C LEU A 125 -4.83 4.91 -2.04
N ILE A 126 -5.07 5.00 -3.35
CA ILE A 126 -4.78 3.94 -4.30
C ILE A 126 -3.27 3.67 -4.39
N ASN A 127 -2.42 4.70 -4.38
CA ASN A 127 -0.97 4.50 -4.36
C ASN A 127 -0.50 3.78 -3.08
N ALA A 128 -1.07 4.09 -1.92
CA ALA A 128 -0.78 3.39 -0.68
C ALA A 128 -1.24 1.92 -0.72
N VAL A 129 -2.43 1.66 -1.25
CA VAL A 129 -2.97 0.30 -1.42
C VAL A 129 -2.13 -0.53 -2.40
N LEU A 130 -1.69 0.05 -3.52
CA LEU A 130 -0.79 -0.63 -4.45
C LEU A 130 0.56 -0.96 -3.79
N CYS A 131 1.12 -0.05 -2.99
CA CYS A 131 2.32 -0.36 -2.20
C CYS A 131 2.08 -1.55 -1.25
N ILE A 132 0.92 -1.65 -0.61
CA ILE A 132 0.56 -2.79 0.25
C ILE A 132 0.45 -4.08 -0.57
N ILE A 133 -0.26 -4.06 -1.70
CA ILE A 133 -0.41 -5.20 -2.61
C ILE A 133 0.95 -5.73 -3.06
N ASP A 134 1.87 -4.83 -3.41
CA ASP A 134 3.20 -5.19 -3.89
C ASP A 134 4.16 -5.63 -2.78
N LEU A 135 3.95 -5.17 -1.54
CA LEU A 135 4.71 -5.59 -0.34
C LEU A 135 4.22 -6.91 0.24
N LEU A 136 2.93 -7.21 0.11
CA LEU A 136 2.30 -8.44 0.59
C LEU A 136 3.13 -9.70 0.27
N PRO A 137 3.51 -9.96 -0.99
CA PRO A 137 4.33 -11.12 -1.33
C PRO A 137 5.81 -10.98 -0.93
N VAL A 138 6.30 -9.77 -0.66
CA VAL A 138 7.70 -9.52 -0.29
C VAL A 138 7.95 -9.86 1.18
N ILE A 139 7.00 -9.55 2.06
CA ILE A 139 7.08 -9.77 3.51
C ILE A 139 5.83 -10.49 4.04
N PRO A 140 5.48 -11.67 3.51
CA PRO A 140 4.20 -12.33 3.79
C PRO A 140 4.01 -12.66 5.28
N VAL A 141 5.07 -13.08 5.97
CA VAL A 141 5.03 -13.42 7.41
C VAL A 141 4.64 -12.20 8.25
N VAL A 142 5.24 -11.05 7.97
CA VAL A 142 4.94 -9.79 8.68
C VAL A 142 3.51 -9.34 8.37
N MET A 143 3.12 -9.40 7.10
CA MET A 143 1.77 -9.00 6.66
C MET A 143 0.66 -9.89 7.24
N GLY A 144 0.95 -11.15 7.53
CA GLY A 144 0.02 -12.03 8.25
C GLY A 144 -0.35 -11.50 9.63
N GLY A 145 0.58 -10.80 10.31
CA GLY A 145 0.30 -10.11 11.57
C GLY A 145 -0.63 -8.90 11.45
N PHE A 146 -0.80 -8.37 10.23
CA PHE A 146 -1.66 -7.23 9.90
C PHE A 146 -2.91 -7.64 9.11
N VAL A 147 -3.25 -8.93 9.06
CA VAL A 147 -4.35 -9.45 8.22
C VAL A 147 -5.69 -8.75 8.48
N HIS A 148 -5.99 -8.44 9.74
CA HIS A 148 -7.20 -7.70 10.09
C HIS A 148 -7.18 -6.26 9.57
N ASP A 149 -6.05 -5.55 9.69
CA ASP A 149 -5.89 -4.20 9.12
C ASP A 149 -6.06 -4.22 7.59
N LEU A 150 -5.51 -5.23 6.92
CA LEU A 150 -5.65 -5.40 5.47
C LEU A 150 -7.11 -5.57 5.05
N PHE A 151 -7.87 -6.36 5.82
CA PHE A 151 -9.30 -6.55 5.54
C PHE A 151 -10.12 -5.29 5.85
N GLU A 152 -9.76 -4.53 6.89
CA GLU A 152 -10.34 -3.21 7.14
C GLU A 152 -10.09 -2.25 5.97
N ILE A 153 -8.88 -2.22 5.41
CA ILE A 153 -8.53 -1.41 4.24
C ILE A 153 -9.38 -1.84 3.03
N PHE A 154 -9.51 -3.14 2.78
CA PHE A 154 -10.39 -3.65 1.72
C PHE A 154 -11.83 -3.14 1.88
N ASN A 155 -12.39 -3.24 3.09
CA ASN A 155 -13.73 -2.76 3.38
C ASN A 155 -13.84 -1.23 3.25
N TYR A 156 -12.80 -0.49 3.66
CA TYR A 156 -12.75 0.95 3.50
C TYR A 156 -12.83 1.35 2.02
N LEU A 157 -12.05 0.70 1.14
CA LEU A 157 -12.11 0.92 -0.31
C LEU A 157 -13.49 0.59 -0.88
N ALA A 158 -14.06 -0.56 -0.50
CA ALA A 158 -15.36 -1.01 -1.00
C ALA A 158 -16.53 -0.08 -0.61
N THR A 159 -16.35 0.73 0.43
CA THR A 159 -17.36 1.68 0.93
C THR A 159 -16.98 3.14 0.71
N PHE A 160 -15.88 3.39 -0.02
CA PHE A 160 -15.29 4.73 -0.15
C PHE A 160 -16.23 5.75 -0.80
N ASP A 161 -16.89 5.39 -1.90
CA ASP A 161 -17.85 6.27 -2.61
C ASP A 161 -19.03 6.66 -1.71
N ARG A 162 -19.52 5.73 -0.87
CA ARG A 162 -20.62 5.99 0.08
C ARG A 162 -20.20 6.91 1.24
N ASN A 163 -18.94 6.82 1.65
CA ASN A 163 -18.39 7.66 2.71
C ASN A 163 -18.06 9.08 2.22
N THR A 164 -18.07 9.30 0.90
CA THR A 164 -17.82 10.59 0.28
C THR A 164 -19.16 11.24 -0.05
N SER A 165 -19.40 12.46 0.45
CA SER A 165 -20.66 13.19 0.20
C SER A 165 -20.79 13.73 -1.23
N VAL A 166 -19.80 13.47 -2.09
CA VAL A 166 -19.69 13.97 -3.45
C VAL A 166 -19.51 12.77 -4.38
N SER A 167 -20.35 12.68 -5.41
CA SER A 167 -20.22 11.66 -6.45
C SER A 167 -18.84 11.74 -7.08
N LEU A 168 -18.13 10.61 -7.11
CA LEU A 168 -16.80 10.55 -7.69
C LEU A 168 -16.84 10.69 -9.22
N PRO A 169 -15.85 11.38 -9.82
CA PRO A 169 -15.60 11.32 -11.27
C PRO A 169 -15.35 9.89 -11.76
N GLU A 170 -15.70 9.61 -13.02
CA GLU A 170 -15.59 8.26 -13.61
C GLU A 170 -14.14 7.74 -13.65
N ASP A 171 -13.15 8.59 -13.92
CA ASP A 171 -11.73 8.24 -13.90
C ASP A 171 -11.27 7.78 -12.51
N GLN A 172 -11.72 8.48 -11.47
CA GLN A 172 -11.40 8.13 -10.08
C GLN A 172 -12.09 6.84 -9.65
N LEU A 173 -13.30 6.58 -10.16
CA LEU A 173 -14.04 5.34 -9.93
C LEU A 173 -13.28 4.13 -10.48
N ILE A 174 -12.75 4.24 -11.70
CA ILE A 174 -11.96 3.18 -12.35
C ILE A 174 -10.71 2.87 -11.51
N HIS A 175 -10.00 3.89 -11.02
CA HIS A 175 -8.83 3.69 -10.16
C HIS A 175 -9.18 2.97 -8.85
N LEU A 176 -10.32 3.33 -8.25
CA LEU A 176 -10.81 2.69 -7.03
C LEU A 176 -11.18 1.23 -7.25
N GLN A 177 -11.94 0.93 -8.31
CA GLN A 177 -12.33 -0.42 -8.69
C GLN A 177 -11.11 -1.30 -8.97
N PHE A 178 -10.14 -0.78 -9.72
CA PHE A 178 -8.88 -1.46 -9.99
C PHE A 178 -8.13 -1.81 -8.70
N GLY A 179 -7.93 -0.84 -7.81
CA GLY A 179 -7.24 -1.06 -6.53
C GLY A 179 -7.98 -2.06 -5.64
N LEU A 180 -9.32 -2.01 -5.61
CA LEU A 180 -10.15 -2.94 -4.85
C LEU A 180 -10.04 -4.38 -5.40
N TYR A 181 -10.10 -4.55 -6.72
CA TYR A 181 -9.99 -5.84 -7.39
C TYR A 181 -8.61 -6.49 -7.17
N GLU A 182 -7.53 -5.72 -7.33
CA GLU A 182 -6.17 -6.21 -7.08
C GLU A 182 -5.96 -6.60 -5.61
N LEU A 183 -6.51 -5.81 -4.68
CA LEU A 183 -6.45 -6.14 -3.26
C LEU A 183 -7.25 -7.41 -2.94
N PHE A 184 -8.45 -7.57 -3.53
CA PHE A 184 -9.23 -8.81 -3.42
C PHE A 184 -8.40 -10.02 -3.85
N ASN A 185 -7.85 -9.99 -5.05
CA ASN A 185 -7.08 -11.09 -5.61
C ASN A 185 -5.89 -11.45 -4.73
N ARG A 186 -5.19 -10.44 -4.20
CA ARG A 186 -4.03 -10.66 -3.33
C ARG A 186 -4.44 -11.27 -1.98
N LEU A 187 -5.49 -10.75 -1.35
CA LEU A 187 -5.96 -11.23 -0.05
C LEU A 187 -6.57 -12.62 -0.15
N TYR A 188 -7.38 -12.88 -1.17
CA TYR A 188 -7.95 -14.20 -1.41
C TYR A 188 -6.85 -15.21 -1.78
N GLY A 189 -5.86 -14.81 -2.58
CA GLY A 189 -4.74 -15.68 -2.95
C GLY A 189 -3.81 -16.05 -1.78
N MET A 190 -3.64 -15.17 -0.80
CA MET A 190 -2.73 -15.37 0.34
C MET A 190 -3.43 -15.82 1.64
N TYR A 191 -4.67 -15.38 1.87
CA TYR A 191 -5.44 -15.60 3.10
C TYR A 191 -6.89 -16.03 2.82
N PRO A 192 -7.14 -17.04 1.97
CA PRO A 192 -8.48 -17.36 1.45
C PRO A 192 -9.52 -17.58 2.56
N CYS A 193 -9.26 -18.50 3.50
CA CYS A 193 -10.27 -18.87 4.50
C CYS A 193 -10.50 -17.72 5.51
N ASN A 194 -9.45 -16.97 5.91
CA ASN A 194 -9.62 -15.77 6.75
C ASN A 194 -10.47 -14.70 6.07
N PHE A 195 -10.24 -14.49 4.77
CA PHE A 195 -10.92 -13.46 4.01
C PHE A 195 -12.38 -13.80 3.73
N VAL A 196 -12.67 -15.06 3.41
CA VAL A 196 -14.05 -15.55 3.27
C VAL A 196 -14.82 -15.38 4.58
N THR A 197 -14.28 -15.82 5.72
CA THR A 197 -14.93 -15.63 7.02
C THR A 197 -15.19 -14.15 7.34
N PHE A 198 -14.24 -13.26 7.01
CA PHE A 198 -14.42 -11.82 7.15
C PHE A 198 -15.57 -11.28 6.28
N PHE A 199 -15.70 -11.78 5.05
CA PHE A 199 -16.73 -11.38 4.11
C PHE A 199 -18.12 -11.88 4.53
N GLU A 200 -18.22 -13.16 4.90
CA GLU A 200 -19.45 -13.79 5.40
C GLU A 200 -20.02 -13.06 6.62
N ALA A 201 -19.17 -12.69 7.58
CA ALA A 201 -19.58 -11.96 8.77
C ALA A 201 -20.23 -10.60 8.42
N ARG A 202 -19.73 -9.93 7.37
CA ARG A 202 -20.25 -8.63 6.91
C ARG A 202 -21.49 -8.76 6.04
N VAL A 203 -21.55 -9.75 5.15
CA VAL A 203 -22.72 -10.02 4.31
C VAL A 203 -23.90 -10.47 5.18
N SER A 204 -23.65 -11.32 6.17
CA SER A 204 -24.71 -11.88 7.02
C SER A 204 -25.23 -10.91 8.10
N GLY A 205 -24.73 -9.66 8.15
CA GLY A 205 -25.13 -8.68 9.17
C GLY A 205 -24.84 -9.11 10.61
N ARG A 206 -23.95 -10.09 10.84
CA ARG A 206 -23.55 -10.50 12.19
C ARG A 206 -22.59 -9.47 12.74
N GLN A 207 -23.14 -8.39 13.30
CA GLN A 207 -22.42 -7.62 14.31
C GLN A 207 -21.96 -8.63 15.37
N THR A 208 -20.65 -8.71 15.62
CA THR A 208 -20.09 -9.42 16.77
C THR A 208 -20.49 -8.63 18.04
N GLY A 209 -21.76 -8.73 18.39
CA GLY A 209 -22.34 -8.26 19.64
C GLY A 209 -21.99 -9.26 20.72
N ARG A 210 -21.37 -8.74 21.76
CA ARG A 210 -20.97 -9.42 22.99
C ARG A 210 -22.10 -10.30 23.52
N VAL A 211 -21.72 -11.46 24.05
CA VAL A 211 -22.55 -12.23 24.98
C VAL A 211 -22.99 -11.30 26.10
N SER A 212 -24.29 -11.00 26.18
CA SER A 212 -24.96 -10.76 27.45
C SER A 212 -26.44 -11.06 27.32
N ALA A 213 -26.93 -11.80 28.31
CA ALA A 213 -28.29 -12.27 28.45
C ALA A 213 -29.28 -11.14 28.71
N HIS A 214 -30.55 -11.51 28.53
CA HIS A 214 -31.81 -10.83 28.85
C HIS A 214 -32.45 -10.02 27.72
N GLY A 215 -33.68 -10.45 27.42
CA GLY A 215 -34.48 -9.98 26.30
C GLY A 215 -35.34 -8.79 26.65
N GLU A 216 -35.77 -8.09 25.61
CA GLU A 216 -37.14 -7.62 25.42
C GLU A 216 -37.28 -7.14 23.98
N ALA A 217 -38.47 -7.34 23.43
CA ALA A 217 -38.81 -7.03 22.05
C ALA A 217 -38.92 -5.52 21.80
N ALA A 218 -38.39 -5.05 20.67
CA ALA A 218 -38.82 -3.80 20.07
C ALA A 218 -38.79 -3.94 18.54
N VAL A 219 -39.99 -3.79 17.96
CA VAL A 219 -40.29 -3.76 16.53
C VAL A 219 -40.02 -2.34 16.00
N GLY A 220 -39.40 -2.24 14.81
CA GLY A 220 -39.60 -1.10 13.90
C GLY A 220 -38.34 -0.36 13.44
N HIS A 221 -37.77 -0.76 12.31
CA HIS A 221 -37.84 -0.07 11.01
C HIS A 221 -36.80 -0.68 10.07
N GLY A 222 -37.27 -1.33 9.01
CA GLY A 222 -36.42 -1.89 7.96
C GLY A 222 -35.69 -0.77 7.21
N GLN A 223 -34.39 -0.65 7.46
CA GLN A 223 -33.45 -0.05 6.54
C GLN A 223 -32.67 -1.19 5.92
N ASP A 224 -32.76 -1.31 4.59
CA ASP A 224 -32.02 -2.26 3.76
C ASP A 224 -30.53 -2.26 4.13
N SER A 225 -30.12 -3.25 4.92
CA SER A 225 -28.74 -3.51 5.26
C SER A 225 -28.09 -4.26 4.09
N SER A 226 -27.87 -3.57 2.98
CA SER A 226 -27.05 -4.06 1.87
C SER A 226 -25.67 -3.40 1.92
N ALA A 227 -24.79 -3.97 2.75
CA ALA A 227 -23.40 -3.57 2.91
C ALA A 227 -22.52 -3.81 1.65
N VAL A 228 -23.09 -4.34 0.57
CA VAL A 228 -22.40 -4.68 -0.69
C VAL A 228 -23.17 -4.12 -1.88
N GLY A 229 -23.42 -2.80 -1.91
CA GLY A 229 -24.12 -2.18 -3.05
C GLY A 229 -23.23 -1.41 -4.01
N PHE A 230 -21.90 -1.52 -3.90
CA PHE A 230 -20.95 -0.87 -4.82
C PHE A 230 -20.37 -1.84 -5.86
N VAL A 231 -20.42 -3.13 -5.57
CA VAL A 231 -20.05 -4.16 -6.54
C VAL A 231 -21.22 -4.26 -7.53
N GLY A 232 -20.99 -4.07 -8.83
CA GLY A 232 -22.05 -4.26 -9.84
C GLY A 232 -22.73 -5.62 -9.63
N ARG A 233 -24.03 -5.79 -9.95
CA ARG A 233 -24.69 -7.10 -9.75
C ARG A 233 -23.86 -8.26 -10.36
N GLY A 234 -23.21 -8.03 -11.51
CA GLY A 234 -22.31 -9.01 -12.14
C GLY A 234 -21.04 -9.31 -11.35
N GLU A 235 -20.36 -8.30 -10.80
CA GLU A 235 -19.16 -8.51 -9.99
C GLU A 235 -19.51 -9.13 -8.62
N ARG A 236 -20.73 -8.90 -8.10
CA ARG A 236 -21.21 -9.52 -6.84
C ARG A 236 -21.34 -11.01 -7.01
N ASP A 237 -21.96 -11.41 -8.11
CA ASP A 237 -22.15 -12.80 -8.45
C ASP A 237 -20.79 -13.46 -8.74
N GLU A 238 -19.82 -12.73 -9.31
CA GLU A 238 -18.45 -13.22 -9.54
C GLU A 238 -17.63 -13.36 -8.24
N PHE A 239 -17.64 -12.36 -7.36
CA PHE A 239 -16.96 -12.43 -6.06
C PHE A 239 -17.62 -13.43 -5.12
N ALA A 240 -18.95 -13.55 -5.13
CA ALA A 240 -19.68 -14.58 -4.40
C ALA A 240 -19.41 -15.98 -4.96
N ALA A 241 -19.40 -16.17 -6.28
CA ALA A 241 -19.05 -17.44 -6.90
C ALA A 241 -17.59 -17.85 -6.61
N LEU A 242 -16.65 -16.90 -6.61
CA LEU A 242 -15.26 -17.15 -6.22
C LEU A 242 -15.14 -17.50 -4.73
N ALA A 243 -15.93 -16.87 -3.86
CA ALA A 243 -15.98 -17.21 -2.44
C ALA A 243 -16.56 -18.62 -2.20
N GLU A 244 -17.68 -18.96 -2.85
CA GLU A 244 -18.31 -20.29 -2.77
C GLU A 244 -17.39 -21.41 -3.26
N HIS A 245 -16.66 -21.20 -4.36
CA HIS A 245 -15.64 -22.14 -4.85
C HIS A 245 -14.44 -22.29 -3.89
N GLY A 246 -14.11 -21.24 -3.13
CA GLY A 246 -13.05 -21.27 -2.11
C GLY A 246 -13.44 -22.06 -0.86
N THR A 247 -14.67 -21.87 -0.39
CA THR A 247 -15.23 -22.56 0.77
C THR A 247 -15.30 -24.07 0.53
N ALA A 248 -15.66 -24.49 -0.70
CA ALA A 248 -15.64 -25.90 -1.09
C ALA A 248 -14.23 -26.53 -0.98
N ARG A 249 -13.18 -25.81 -1.41
CA ARG A 249 -11.78 -26.30 -1.31
C ARG A 249 -11.20 -26.28 0.11
N CYS A 250 -11.65 -25.37 0.97
CA CYS A 250 -11.21 -25.32 2.38
C CYS A 250 -11.89 -26.45 3.21
N GLY A 251 -13.07 -26.92 2.80
CA GLY A 251 -13.78 -28.06 3.42
C GLY A 251 -13.28 -29.46 3.02
N GLU A 252 -12.54 -29.60 1.92
CA GLU A 252 -11.99 -30.90 1.44
C GLU A 252 -10.58 -31.21 1.97
N ARG A 253 -9.98 -30.33 2.79
CA ARG A 253 -8.77 -30.62 3.57
C ARG A 253 -9.10 -30.73 5.06
N VAL A 254 -9.83 -31.77 5.43
CA VAL A 254 -9.86 -32.31 6.79
C VAL A 254 -9.59 -33.81 6.69
#